data_AF-X0ZFY0-F1
#
_entry.id   AF-X0ZFY0-F1
#
_cell.length_a   1.000
_cell.length_b   1.000
_cell.length_c   1.000
_cell.angle_alpha   90.00
_cell.angle_beta   90.00
_cell.angle_gamma   90.00
#
_symmetry.space_group_name_H-M   'P 1'
#
loop_
_entity.id
_entity.type
_entity.pdbx_description
1 polymer ?
#
loop_
_entity_poly.entity_id
_entity_poly.type
_entity_poly.pdbx_seq_one_letter_code
_entity_poly.pdbx_strand_id
1 'polypeptide(L)' 'MNQKGLGRLNIKIEDQVLQNIIDYANGDARRALNTLEISANLAIKGRITPAEVKEALQKRILLYDKKGEEH' A
#
# COMPACT_ATOMS: atom_id res chain seq x y z
N MET A 1 -22.94 -8.81 2.46
CA MET A 1 -22.30 -7.64 1.82
C MET A 1 -20.92 -7.44 2.41
N ASN A 2 -19.86 -7.72 1.64
CA ASN A 2 -18.60 -6.97 1.69
C ASN A 2 -17.66 -7.55 0.64
N GLN A 3 -17.83 -7.08 -0.60
CA GLN A 3 -16.87 -7.29 -1.67
C GLN A 3 -15.59 -6.56 -1.24
N LYS A 4 -14.62 -7.32 -0.73
CA LYS A 4 -13.34 -6.82 -0.23
C LYS A 4 -12.58 -6.09 -1.34
N GLY A 5 -12.77 -4.77 -1.37
CA GLY A 5 -11.73 -3.76 -1.44
C GLY A 5 -11.04 -3.52 -2.78
N LEU A 6 -10.51 -4.53 -3.46
CA LEU A 6 -9.47 -4.29 -4.47
C LEU A 6 -9.61 -5.11 -5.76
N GLY A 7 -10.44 -6.17 -5.78
CA GLY A 7 -10.63 -7.00 -6.97
C GLY A 7 -11.32 -6.31 -8.16
N ARG A 8 -11.86 -5.10 -7.97
CA ARG A 8 -12.49 -4.29 -9.04
C ARG A 8 -11.55 -3.25 -9.66
N LEU A 9 -10.46 -2.90 -8.97
CA LEU A 9 -9.44 -2.05 -9.54
C LEU A 9 -8.58 -2.98 -10.39
N ASN A 10 -8.64 -2.83 -11.72
CA ASN A 10 -7.87 -3.62 -12.69
C ASN A 10 -6.37 -3.27 -12.58
N ILE A 11 -5.79 -3.47 -11.41
CA ILE A 11 -4.46 -3.04 -11.04
C ILE A 11 -3.51 -4.19 -11.36
N LYS A 12 -2.51 -3.92 -12.17
CA LYS A 12 -1.39 -4.83 -12.41
C LYS A 12 -0.34 -4.58 -11.34
N ILE A 13 -0.16 -5.56 -10.48
CA ILE A 13 0.96 -5.63 -9.53
C ILE A 13 1.79 -6.87 -9.86
N GLU A 14 3.11 -6.75 -9.78
CA GLU A 14 3.98 -7.92 -9.95
C GLU A 14 4.14 -8.67 -8.63
N ASP A 15 4.31 -9.99 -8.70
CA ASP A 15 4.48 -10.85 -7.52
C ASP A 15 5.65 -10.40 -6.64
N GLN A 16 6.75 -9.93 -7.24
CA GLN A 16 7.87 -9.34 -6.49
C GLN A 16 7.45 -8.15 -5.64
N VAL A 17 6.55 -7.31 -6.16
CA VAL A 17 6.07 -6.10 -5.47
C VAL A 17 5.11 -6.51 -4.35
N LEU A 18 4.25 -7.49 -4.61
CA LEU A 18 3.35 -8.04 -3.61
C LEU A 18 4.13 -8.66 -2.44
N GLN A 19 5.19 -9.43 -2.72
CA GLN A 19 6.08 -10.00 -1.70
C GLN A 19 6.73 -8.90 -0.86
N ASN A 20 7.23 -7.83 -1.48
CA ASN A 20 7.77 -6.68 -0.75
C ASN A 20 6.72 -6.08 0.19
N ILE A 21 5.48 -5.86 -0.27
CA ILE A 21 4.41 -5.31 0.58
C ILE A 21 4.14 -6.22 1.79
N ILE A 22 4.12 -7.54 1.60
CA ILE A 22 3.90 -8.52 2.66
C ILE A 22 5.05 -8.50 3.68
N ASP A 23 6.29 -8.45 3.19
CA ASP A 23 7.49 -8.35 4.03
C ASP A 23 7.50 -7.07 4.87
N TYR A 24 7.24 -5.92 4.23
CA TYR A 24 7.08 -4.62 4.91
C TYR A 24 5.91 -4.60 5.90
N ALA A 25 4.83 -5.29 5.59
CA ALA A 25 3.68 -5.44 6.47
C ALA A 25 3.97 -6.37 7.65
N ASN A 26 5.08 -7.12 7.62
CA ASN A 26 5.49 -8.09 8.62
C ASN A 26 4.38 -9.15 8.87
N GLY A 27 3.69 -9.56 7.79
CA GLY A 27 2.55 -10.48 7.86
C GLY A 27 1.23 -9.88 8.33
N ASP A 28 1.17 -8.59 8.68
CA ASP A 28 -0.09 -7.94 9.07
C ASP A 28 -0.92 -7.54 7.84
N ALA A 29 -2.06 -8.21 7.66
CA ALA A 29 -2.95 -7.98 6.52
C ALA A 29 -3.52 -6.55 6.47
N ARG A 30 -3.71 -5.87 7.61
CA ARG A 30 -4.21 -4.48 7.65
C ARG A 30 -3.15 -3.51 7.14
N ARG A 31 -1.89 -3.71 7.53
CA ARG A 31 -0.73 -2.95 7.05
C ARG A 31 -0.53 -3.16 5.55
N ALA A 32 -0.58 -4.41 5.09
CA ALA A 32 -0.45 -4.74 3.68
C ALA A 32 -1.55 -4.06 2.85
N LEU A 33 -2.80 -4.12 3.32
CA LEU A 33 -3.94 -3.51 2.64
C LEU A 33 -3.80 -1.98 2.54
N ASN A 34 -3.40 -1.32 3.63
CA ASN A 34 -3.17 0.13 3.63
C ASN A 34 -2.08 0.54 2.64
N THR A 35 -0.94 -0.16 2.66
CA THR A 35 0.15 0.10 1.71
C THR A 35 -0.33 -0.09 0.28
N LEU A 36 -1.06 -1.18 0.02
CA LEU A 36 -1.60 -1.48 -1.31
C LEU A 36 -2.62 -0.44 -1.78
N GLU A 37 -3.49 0.08 -0.90
CA GLU A 37 -4.43 1.15 -1.22
C GLU A 37 -3.72 2.45 -1.60
N ILE A 38 -2.71 2.85 -0.83
CA ILE A 38 -1.92 4.06 -1.13
C ILE A 38 -1.15 3.86 -2.45
N SER A 39 -0.51 2.70 -2.64
CA SER A 39 0.19 2.39 -3.88
C SER A 39 -0.75 2.34 -5.08
N ALA A 40 -1.97 1.81 -4.93
CA ALA A 40 -2.99 1.81 -5.98
C ALA A 40 -3.47 3.23 -6.31
N ASN A 41 -3.49 4.13 -5.32
CA ASN A 41 -3.82 5.55 -5.53
C ASN A 41 -2.72 6.29 -6.30
N LEU A 42 -1.45 5.92 -6.07
CA LEU A 42 -0.29 6.48 -6.79
C LEU A 42 -0.16 5.88 -8.20
N ALA A 43 -0.55 4.60 -8.36
CA ALA A 43 -0.36 3.83 -9.59
C ALA A 43 -0.88 4.53 -10.85
N ILE A 44 0.05 4.86 -11.74
CA ILE A 44 -0.25 5.44 -13.04
C ILE A 44 -0.64 4.33 -14.02
N LYS A 45 -1.75 4.52 -14.74
CA LYS A 45 -2.33 3.51 -15.67
C LYS A 45 -2.67 2.17 -15.02
N GLY A 46 -2.95 2.17 -13.71
CA GLY A 46 -3.31 0.98 -12.96
C GLY A 46 -2.16 -0.03 -12.85
N ARG A 47 -0.90 0.42 -12.87
CA ARG A 47 0.25 -0.44 -12.63
C ARG A 47 0.98 -0.02 -11.36
N ILE A 48 1.03 -0.92 -10.38
CA ILE A 48 1.83 -0.71 -9.17
C ILE A 48 3.24 -1.21 -9.46
N THR A 49 4.21 -0.31 -9.29
CA THR A 49 5.63 -0.62 -9.39
C THR A 49 6.26 -0.56 -8.00
N PRO A 50 7.46 -1.14 -7.80
CA PRO A 50 8.14 -1.04 -6.50
C PRO A 50 8.41 0.41 -6.07
N ALA A 51 8.51 1.36 -7.01
CA ALA A 51 8.62 2.79 -6.68
C ALA A 51 7.35 3.31 -5.98
N GLU A 52 6.16 2.98 -6.48
CA GLU A 52 4.88 3.38 -5.90
C GLU A 52 4.66 2.79 -4.50
N VAL A 53 5.14 1.57 -4.27
CA VAL A 53 5.14 0.94 -2.94
C VAL A 53 6.05 1.67 -1.98
N LYS A 54 7.25 2.03 -2.44
CA LYS A 54 8.21 2.77 -1.62
C LYS A 54 7.68 4.16 -1.24
N GLU A 55 7.09 4.87 -2.20
CA GLU A 55 6.40 6.15 -2.00
C GLU A 55 5.22 6.02 -1.02
N ALA A 56 4.41 4.96 -1.18
CA ALA A 56 3.29 4.69 -0.28
C ALA A 56 3.76 4.46 1.17
N LEU A 57 4.84 3.70 1.35
CA LEU A 57 5.45 3.46 2.67
C LEU A 57 5.99 4.77 3.27
N GLN A 58 6.68 5.60 2.49
CA GLN A 58 7.17 6.91 2.95
C GLN A 58 6.04 7.84 3.38
N LYS A 59 4.99 7.97 2.54
CA LYS A 59 3.80 8.77 2.91
C LYS A 59 3.18 8.28 4.20
N ARG A 60 3.09 6.96 4.37
CA ARG A 60 2.53 6.36 5.57
C ARG A 60 3.37 6.68 6.82
N ILE A 61 4.70 6.60 6.72
CA ILE A 61 5.60 6.99 7.81
C ILE A 61 5.39 8.46 8.16
N LEU A 62 5.36 9.35 7.17
CA LEU A 62 5.12 10.78 7.36
C LEU A 62 3.77 11.08 8.06
N LEU A 63 2.72 10.37 7.66
CA LEU A 63 1.37 10.49 8.25
C LEU A 63 1.31 9.96 9.69
N TYR A 64 2.09 8.93 10.00
CA TYR A 64 2.13 8.35 11.34
C TYR A 64 2.98 9.19 12.30
N ASP A 65 4.13 9.69 11.84
CA ASP A 65 5.04 10.56 12.60
C ASP A 65 4.33 11.85 13.03
N LYS A 66 3.57 12.49 12.12
CA LYS A 66 2.75 13.67 12.45
C LYS A 66 1.63 13.44 13.46
N LYS A 67 1.19 12.19 13.67
CA LYS A 67 0.13 11.88 14.63
C LYS A 67 0.66 11.62 16.04
N GLY A 68 1.99 11.65 16.22
CA GLY A 68 2.66 11.51 17.52
C GLY A 68 2.92 12.82 18.26
N GLU A 69 2.70 13.98 17.64
CA GLU A 69 2.94 15.31 18.24
C GLU A 69 1.65 16.00 18.75
N GLU A 70 0.68 15.22 19.24
CA GLU A 70 -0.33 15.76 20.16
C GLU A 70 0.03 15.29 21.57
N HIS A 71 0.90 16.04 22.25
CA HIS A 71 1.18 15.91 23.68
C HIS A 71 1.26 17.28 24.34
#